data_AF-A0A7C5WRI3-F1
#
_entry.id   AF-A0A7C5WRI3-F1
#
_cell.length_a   1.000
_cell.length_b   1.000
_cell.length_c   1.000
_cell.angle_alpha   90.00
_cell.angle_beta   90.00
_cell.angle_gamma   90.00
#
_symmetry.space_group_name_H-M   'P 1'
#
loop_
_entity.id
_entity.type
_entity.pdbx_description
1 polymer ?
#
loop_
_entity_poly.entity_id
_entity_poly.type
_entity_poly.pdbx_seq_one_letter_code
_entity_poly.pdbx_strand_id
1 'polypeptide(L)'
;MVRVFLENFGPFERADIEVKPLTIFIGKNTVGKSMLLYVLWALSSAGPELGKVEADWDTVFEIADKIVSEIRAGRISRENFDDLAKTLYRNIFIEATRIGLEERFKYAFGVEPRELVRIGENKARIEIYGR
;
A
#
# COMPACT_ATOMS: atom_id res chain seq x y z
N MET A 1 -17.78 0.51 -1.51
CA MET A 1 -17.57 0.58 -2.98
C MET A 1 -16.22 1.22 -3.20
N VAL A 2 -15.39 0.67 -4.10
CA VAL A 2 -14.02 1.15 -4.29
C VAL A 2 -13.85 1.62 -5.72
N ARG A 3 -13.28 2.80 -5.92
CA ARG A 3 -12.90 3.29 -7.25
C ARG A 3 -11.38 3.27 -7.37
N VAL A 4 -10.87 2.71 -8.46
CA VAL A 4 -9.44 2.61 -8.76
C VAL A 4 -9.15 3.38 -10.04
N PHE A 5 -8.26 4.35 -9.94
CA PHE A 5 -7.77 5.14 -11.05
C PHE A 5 -6.33 4.74 -11.38
N LEU A 6 -6.05 4.50 -12.66
CA LEU A 6 -4.73 4.18 -13.18
C LEU A 6 -4.34 5.23 -14.22
N GLU A 7 -3.08 5.64 -14.18
CA GLU A 7 -2.47 6.52 -15.17
C GLU A 7 -1.06 6.03 -15.48
N ASN A 8 -0.73 5.97 -16.77
CA ASN A 8 0.60 5.59 -17.26
C ASN A 8 1.12 4.26 -16.71
N PHE A 9 0.25 3.25 -16.58
CA PHE A 9 0.57 1.93 -16.06
C PHE A 9 0.48 0.87 -17.16
N GLY A 10 1.61 0.27 -17.53
CA GLY A 10 1.72 -0.72 -18.61
C GLY A 10 1.09 -0.21 -19.92
N PRO A 11 0.09 -0.91 -20.47
CA PRO A 11 -0.59 -0.51 -21.70
C PRO A 11 -1.64 0.59 -21.50
N PHE A 12 -1.91 1.02 -20.27
CA PHE A 12 -2.92 2.03 -19.96
C PHE A 12 -2.30 3.42 -19.91
N GLU A 13 -2.79 4.32 -20.75
CA GLU A 13 -2.60 5.77 -20.54
C GLU A 13 -3.48 6.24 -19.37
N ARG A 14 -4.76 5.83 -19.38
CA ARG A 14 -5.72 6.13 -18.31
C ARG A 14 -6.74 5.00 -18.18
N ALA A 15 -7.07 4.61 -16.96
CA ALA A 15 -8.19 3.72 -16.65
C ALA A 15 -8.89 4.16 -15.36
N ASP A 16 -10.21 4.06 -15.33
CA ASP A 16 -11.03 4.49 -14.20
C ASP A 16 -12.12 3.45 -13.96
N ILE A 17 -12.04 2.77 -12.82
CA ILE A 17 -12.79 1.54 -12.56
C ILE A 17 -13.52 1.67 -11.24
N GLU A 18 -14.83 1.48 -11.29
CA GLU A 18 -15.65 1.31 -10.10
C GLU A 18 -15.83 -0.18 -9.83
N VAL A 19 -15.25 -0.67 -8.74
CA VAL A 19 -15.35 -2.07 -8.32
C VAL A 19 -16.62 -2.26 -7.50
N LYS A 20 -17.53 -3.07 -8.04
CA LYS A 20 -18.78 -3.53 -7.41
C LYS A 20 -18.65 -4.98 -6.94
N PRO A 21 -19.54 -5.47 -6.04
CA PRO A 21 -19.49 -6.84 -5.53
C PRO A 21 -19.37 -7.92 -6.60
N LEU A 22 -20.00 -7.71 -7.76
CA LEU A 22 -19.76 -8.49 -8.97
C LEU A 22 -19.38 -7.52 -10.10
N THR A 23 -18.15 -7.64 -10.59
CA THR A 23 -17.63 -6.82 -11.70
C THR A 23 -17.15 -7.76 -12.80
N ILE A 24 -17.68 -7.59 -14.02
CA ILE A 24 -17.32 -8.43 -15.18
C ILE A 24 -16.66 -7.55 -16.23
N PHE A 25 -15.42 -7.88 -16.61
CA PHE A 25 -14.70 -7.18 -17.67
C PHE A 25 -14.90 -7.88 -19.02
N ILE A 26 -15.56 -7.22 -19.97
CA ILE A 26 -15.85 -7.74 -21.32
C ILE A 26 -15.15 -6.87 -22.36
N GLY A 27 -14.52 -7.48 -23.37
CA GLY A 27 -13.89 -6.76 -24.48
C GLY A 27 -12.93 -7.62 -25.29
N LYS A 28 -12.56 -7.17 -26.49
CA LYS A 28 -11.70 -7.93 -27.43
C LYS A 28 -10.23 -8.06 -26.96
N ASN A 29 -9.74 -7.17 -26.10
CA ASN A 29 -8.34 -7.14 -25.65
C ASN A 29 -8.07 -8.08 -24.48
N THR A 30 -7.41 -9.22 -24.69
CA THR A 30 -7.11 -10.18 -23.62
C THR A 30 -6.04 -9.66 -22.65
N VAL A 31 -4.96 -9.07 -23.15
CA VAL A 31 -3.81 -8.63 -22.32
C VAL A 31 -4.20 -7.54 -21.33
N GLY A 32 -4.93 -6.51 -21.77
CA GLY A 32 -5.37 -5.42 -20.89
C GLY A 32 -6.30 -5.91 -19.77
N LYS A 33 -7.23 -6.83 -20.06
CA LYS A 33 -8.12 -7.37 -19.02
C LYS A 33 -7.35 -8.13 -17.93
N SER A 34 -6.43 -9.02 -18.34
CA SER A 34 -5.62 -9.78 -17.38
C SER A 34 -4.73 -8.87 -16.54
N MET A 35 -4.07 -7.89 -17.19
CA MET A 35 -3.23 -6.93 -16.48
C MET A 35 -4.03 -6.13 -15.45
N LEU A 36 -5.26 -5.71 -15.80
CA LEU A 36 -6.11 -4.99 -14.88
C LEU A 36 -6.52 -5.85 -13.67
N LEU A 37 -6.88 -7.10 -13.91
CA LEU A 37 -7.20 -8.05 -12.84
C LEU A 37 -5.99 -8.29 -11.93
N TYR A 38 -4.78 -8.37 -12.48
CA TYR A 38 -3.55 -8.49 -11.69
C TYR A 38 -3.28 -7.26 -10.84
N VAL A 39 -3.50 -6.04 -11.37
CA VAL A 39 -3.38 -4.81 -10.57
C VAL A 39 -4.36 -4.85 -9.39
N LEU A 40 -5.63 -5.14 -9.65
CA LEU A 40 -6.65 -5.21 -8.59
C LEU A 40 -6.31 -6.27 -7.55
N TRP A 41 -5.87 -7.45 -7.98
CA TRP A 41 -5.47 -8.52 -7.09
C TRP A 41 -4.24 -8.14 -6.25
N ALA A 42 -3.21 -7.56 -6.88
CA ALA A 42 -2.00 -7.11 -6.20
C ALA A 42 -2.32 -6.07 -5.12
N LEU A 43 -3.14 -5.07 -5.45
CA LEU A 43 -3.59 -4.06 -4.49
C LEU A 43 -4.43 -4.66 -3.35
N SER A 44 -5.27 -5.66 -3.64
CA SER A 44 -6.13 -6.29 -2.62
C SER A 44 -5.42 -7.30 -1.72
N SER A 45 -4.30 -7.86 -2.17
CA SER A 45 -3.58 -8.95 -1.49
C SER A 45 -2.23 -8.51 -0.92
N ALA A 46 -1.78 -7.29 -1.22
CA ALA A 46 -0.62 -6.70 -0.56
C ALA A 46 -0.95 -6.45 0.92
N GLY A 47 -0.06 -6.91 1.80
CA GLY A 47 -0.06 -6.59 3.22
C GLY A 47 1.24 -5.87 3.58
N PRO A 48 1.29 -5.16 4.71
CA PRO A 48 2.51 -4.53 5.18
C PRO A 48 3.54 -5.58 5.61
N GLU A 49 4.78 -5.45 5.15
CA GLU A 49 5.91 -6.34 5.47
C GLU A 49 6.71 -5.79 6.68
N LEU A 50 6.10 -5.84 7.87
CA LEU A 50 6.70 -5.26 9.09
C LEU A 50 8.10 -5.81 9.41
N GLY A 51 8.32 -7.11 9.16
CA GLY A 51 9.59 -7.77 9.47
C GLY A 51 10.76 -7.38 8.54
N LYS A 52 10.50 -6.63 7.48
CA LYS A 52 11.51 -6.16 6.51
C LYS A 52 11.80 -4.67 6.64
N VAL A 53 11.14 -3.99 7.57
CA VAL A 53 11.36 -2.57 7.81
C VAL A 53 12.65 -2.39 8.60
N GLU A 54 13.65 -1.78 7.98
CA GLU A 54 14.92 -1.37 8.60
C GLU A 54 14.82 -0.03 9.35
N ALA A 55 13.64 0.60 9.38
CA ALA A 55 13.41 1.89 10.01
C ALA A 55 13.60 1.87 11.54
N ASP A 56 13.49 3.06 12.14
CA ASP A 56 13.77 3.38 13.53
C ASP A 56 12.77 2.75 14.53
N TRP A 57 12.89 1.43 14.71
CA TRP A 57 12.21 0.68 15.75
C TRP A 57 12.63 1.12 17.15
N ASP A 58 13.85 1.65 17.31
CA ASP A 58 14.36 2.12 18.60
C ASP A 58 13.49 3.28 19.13
N THR A 59 13.21 4.30 18.32
CA THR A 59 12.29 5.38 18.71
C THR A 59 10.89 4.87 19.06
N VAL A 60 10.39 3.84 18.37
CA VAL A 60 9.10 3.22 18.70
C VAL A 60 9.16 2.55 20.08
N PHE A 61 10.23 1.81 20.37
CA PHE A 61 10.41 1.13 21.64
C PHE A 61 10.60 2.12 22.80
N GLU A 62 11.34 3.21 22.60
CA GLU A 62 11.52 4.26 23.61
C GLU A 62 10.18 4.88 24.03
N ILE A 63 9.31 5.21 23.07
CA ILE A 63 7.98 5.74 23.35
C ILE A 63 7.11 4.69 24.06
N ALA A 64 7.16 3.44 23.61
CA ALA A 64 6.42 2.34 24.23
C ALA A 64 6.85 2.10 25.68
N ASP A 65 8.15 2.11 25.97
CA ASP A 65 8.70 1.93 27.31
C ASP A 65 8.31 3.07 28.25
N LYS A 66 8.28 4.31 27.75
CA LYS A 66 7.76 5.46 28.50
C LYS A 66 6.29 5.25 28.87
N ILE A 67 5.46 4.82 27.92
CA ILE A 67 4.03 4.53 28.16
C ILE A 67 3.88 3.42 29.21
N VAL A 68 4.61 2.32 29.07
CA VAL A 68 4.57 1.21 30.04
C VAL A 68 4.95 1.69 31.44
N SER A 69 5.98 2.53 31.55
CA SER A 69 6.42 3.11 32.83
C SER A 69 5.36 4.00 33.47
N GLU A 70 4.65 4.81 32.68
CA GLU A 70 3.54 5.62 33.18
C GLU A 70 2.34 4.79 33.64
N ILE A 71 1.97 3.77 32.86
CA ILE A 71 0.87 2.84 33.23
C ILE A 71 1.19 2.15 34.55
N ARG A 72 2.44 1.68 34.73
CA ARG A 72 2.90 1.09 36.00
C ARG A 72 2.81 2.06 37.18
N ALA A 73 2.99 3.35 36.92
CA ALA A 73 2.82 4.41 37.91
C ALA A 73 1.34 4.84 38.09
N GLY A 74 0.38 4.14 37.48
CA GLY A 74 -1.05 4.47 37.55
C GLY A 74 -1.46 5.70 36.73
N ARG A 75 -0.62 6.17 35.81
CA ARG A 75 -0.88 7.32 34.93
C ARG A 75 -1.17 6.82 33.52
N ILE A 76 -2.26 7.30 32.92
CA ILE A 76 -2.64 7.00 31.54
C ILE A 76 -2.85 8.32 30.82
N SER A 77 -2.03 8.61 29.81
CA SER A 77 -2.16 9.80 28.96
C SER A 77 -2.48 9.41 27.53
N ARG A 78 -3.58 9.94 27.00
CA ARG A 78 -3.96 9.78 25.60
C ARG A 78 -2.90 10.33 24.65
N GLU A 79 -2.24 11.43 25.01
CA GLU A 79 -1.24 12.07 24.17
C GLU A 79 -0.07 11.13 23.86
N ASN A 80 0.39 10.36 24.85
CA ASN A 80 1.48 9.42 24.62
C ASN A 80 1.08 8.29 23.66
N PHE A 81 -0.17 7.82 23.71
CA PHE A 81 -0.68 6.84 22.73
C PHE A 81 -0.81 7.43 21.33
N ASP A 82 -1.26 8.68 21.22
CA ASP A 82 -1.32 9.39 19.93
C ASP A 82 0.08 9.54 19.32
N ASP A 83 1.09 9.83 20.14
CA ASP A 83 2.48 9.94 19.70
C ASP A 83 3.03 8.58 19.26
N LEU A 84 2.79 7.51 20.02
CA LEU A 84 3.15 6.15 19.61
C LEU A 84 2.49 5.76 18.29
N ALA A 85 1.20 6.01 18.13
CA ALA A 85 0.46 5.71 16.91
C ALA A 85 1.01 6.49 15.70
N LYS A 86 1.31 7.77 15.86
CA LYS A 86 1.91 8.60 14.80
C LYS A 86 3.29 8.09 14.41
N THR A 87 4.14 7.76 15.39
CA THR A 87 5.49 7.25 15.15
C THR A 87 5.44 5.89 14.45
N LEU A 88 4.63 4.95 14.94
CA LEU A 88 4.42 3.65 14.29
C LEU A 88 3.94 3.82 12.85
N TYR A 89 2.96 4.70 12.63
CA TYR A 89 2.43 4.92 11.29
C TYR A 89 3.49 5.49 10.33
N ARG A 90 4.19 6.55 10.75
CA ARG A 90 5.14 7.28 9.90
C ARG A 90 6.42 6.50 9.65
N ASN A 91 6.98 5.90 10.69
CA ASN A 91 8.31 5.28 10.62
C ASN A 91 8.23 3.84 10.14
N ILE A 92 7.18 3.10 10.54
CA ILE A 92 7.10 1.66 10.28
C ILE A 92 6.06 1.34 9.21
N PHE A 93 4.81 1.78 9.41
CA PHE A 93 3.69 1.28 8.62
C PHE A 93 3.76 1.72 7.15
N ILE A 94 4.14 2.96 6.87
CA ILE A 94 4.31 3.47 5.51
C ILE A 94 5.36 2.64 4.75
N GLU A 95 6.52 2.41 5.37
CA GLU A 95 7.61 1.67 4.73
C GLU A 95 7.27 0.18 4.57
N ALA A 96 6.67 -0.45 5.59
CA ALA A 96 6.17 -1.83 5.50
C ALA A 96 5.17 -1.99 4.34
N THR A 97 4.28 -1.01 4.17
CA THR A 97 3.31 -0.99 3.07
C THR A 97 4.00 -0.81 1.73
N ARG A 98 5.00 0.06 1.64
CA ARG A 98 5.81 0.27 0.42
C ARG A 98 6.48 -1.04 0.00
N ILE A 99 7.15 -1.73 0.92
CA ILE A 99 7.82 -3.02 0.68
C ILE A 99 6.81 -4.07 0.25
N GLY A 100 5.71 -4.23 1.00
CA GLY A 100 4.69 -5.23 0.69
C GLY A 100 4.01 -5.02 -0.66
N LEU A 101 3.75 -3.77 -1.05
CA LEU A 101 3.29 -3.43 -2.39
C LEU A 101 4.34 -3.76 -3.44
N GLU A 102 5.59 -3.36 -3.25
CA GLU A 102 6.69 -3.63 -4.17
C GLU A 102 6.82 -5.15 -4.44
N GLU A 103 6.87 -5.96 -3.39
CA GLU A 103 6.97 -7.42 -3.49
C GLU A 103 5.74 -8.02 -4.16
N ARG A 104 4.54 -7.51 -3.85
CA ARG A 104 3.31 -8.02 -4.47
C ARG A 104 3.24 -7.71 -5.96
N PHE A 105 3.69 -6.53 -6.37
CA PHE A 105 3.77 -6.17 -7.78
C PHE A 105 4.84 -7.01 -8.50
N LYS A 106 6.02 -7.19 -7.90
CA LYS A 106 7.06 -8.08 -8.44
C LYS A 106 6.54 -9.51 -8.61
N TYR A 107 5.83 -10.03 -7.62
CA TYR A 107 5.22 -11.35 -7.68
C TYR A 107 4.17 -11.47 -8.79
N ALA A 108 3.27 -10.48 -8.89
CA ALA A 108 2.15 -10.54 -9.84
C ALA A 108 2.60 -10.38 -11.30
N PHE A 109 3.64 -9.58 -11.56
CA PHE A 109 4.06 -9.22 -12.92
C PHE A 109 5.41 -9.80 -13.35
N GLY A 110 6.21 -10.32 -12.42
CA GLY A 110 7.52 -10.90 -12.69
C GLY A 110 8.60 -9.88 -13.08
N VAL A 111 8.37 -8.60 -12.82
CA VAL A 111 9.24 -7.47 -13.20
C VAL A 111 9.32 -6.44 -12.08
N GLU A 112 10.32 -5.55 -12.15
CA GLU A 112 10.43 -4.44 -11.21
C GLU A 112 9.29 -3.44 -11.40
N PRO A 113 8.76 -2.78 -10.34
CA PRO A 113 7.64 -1.84 -10.46
C PRO A 113 7.88 -0.71 -11.47
N ARG A 114 9.15 -0.28 -11.63
CA ARG A 114 9.57 0.68 -12.65
C ARG A 114 9.22 0.24 -14.07
N GLU A 115 9.29 -1.04 -14.38
CA GLU A 115 9.03 -1.59 -15.71
C GLU A 115 7.54 -1.61 -16.04
N LEU A 116 6.70 -1.42 -15.02
CA LEU A 116 5.24 -1.26 -15.16
C LEU A 116 4.84 0.18 -15.49
N VAL A 117 5.78 1.12 -15.55
CA VAL A 117 5.52 2.47 -16.07
C VAL A 117 5.37 2.37 -17.59
N ARG A 118 4.33 3.02 -18.14
CA ARG A 118 4.06 3.07 -19.58
C ARG A 118 5.29 3.59 -20.33
N ILE A 119 5.60 2.97 -21.48
CA ILE A 119 6.72 3.38 -22.34
C ILE A 119 6.57 4.85 -22.75
N GLY A 120 7.63 5.63 -22.54
CA GLY A 120 7.65 7.08 -22.80
C GLY A 120 7.31 7.94 -21.59
N GLU A 121 6.85 7.33 -20.48
CA GLU A 121 6.48 8.02 -19.25
C GLU A 121 7.52 7.80 -18.15
N ASN A 122 7.63 8.75 -17.22
CA ASN A 122 8.58 8.69 -16.09
C ASN A 122 7.94 8.20 -14.79
N LYS A 123 6.61 8.14 -14.73
CA LYS A 123 5.86 7.70 -13.56
C LYS A 123 4.53 7.08 -13.96
N ALA A 124 4.08 6.11 -13.18
CA ALA A 124 2.71 5.63 -13.15
C ALA A 124 2.03 6.13 -11.88
N ARG A 125 0.71 6.29 -11.91
CA ARG A 125 -0.08 6.67 -10.75
C ARG A 125 -1.26 5.72 -10.59
N ILE A 126 -1.46 5.26 -9.35
CA ILE A 126 -2.60 4.45 -8.94
C ILE A 126 -3.26 5.19 -7.78
N GLU A 127 -4.55 5.51 -7.91
CA GLU A 127 -5.33 6.15 -6.84
C GLU A 127 -6.51 5.26 -6.49
N ILE A 128 -6.75 5.10 -5.18
CA ILE A 128 -7.83 4.25 -4.66
C ILE A 128 -8.71 5.12 -3.78
N TYR A 129 -10.01 5.10 -4.07
CA TYR A 129 -11.01 5.82 -3.31
C TYR A 129 -11.99 4.82 -2.68
N GLY A 130 -11.99 4.74 -1.35
CA GLY A 130 -13.01 4.05 -0.57
C GLY A 130 -14.14 5.00 -0.16
N ARG A 131 -15.37 4.48 -0.06
CA ARG A 131 -16.46 5.08 0.72
C ARG A 131 -16.65 4.30 2.00
#